data_AF-A0A501XF23-F1
#
_entry.id   AF-A0A501XF23-F1
#
_cell.length_a   1.000
_cell.length_b   1.000
_cell.length_c   1.000
_cell.angle_alpha   90.00
_cell.angle_beta   90.00
_cell.angle_gamma   90.00
#
_symmetry.space_group_name_H-M   'P 1'
#
loop_
_entity.id
_entity.type
_entity.pdbx_description
1 polymer ?
#
loop_
_entity_poly.entity_id
_entity_poly.type
_entity_poly.pdbx_seq_one_letter_code
_entity_poly.pdbx_strand_id
1 'polypeptide(L)'
;MPRPRRSSDWGFPRWRDYDGAGKTPEAQRLCDREGCTNPGNCPAPKAPNRPDRWYFCEAHAAEYNKGWNYFGALSEEEAAEQEAKEQRGQRSYQRARHWDWGDGDGSRSRAELDALRLFELDPDADEAAIKAAHRRMAKENHPDLHPNNAEAAQRFQAAQAAYEVLKSAAERRAEQHKG
;
A
#
# COMPACT_ATOMS: atom_id res chain seq x y z
N MET A 1 9.88 -23.79 -34.62
CA MET A 1 10.46 -22.44 -34.51
C MET A 1 11.20 -22.33 -33.17
N PRO A 2 12.54 -22.31 -33.14
CA PRO A 2 13.28 -22.12 -31.90
C PRO A 2 13.03 -20.69 -31.36
N ARG A 3 12.72 -20.55 -30.07
CA ARG A 3 12.47 -19.26 -29.41
C ARG A 3 13.81 -18.48 -29.34
N PRO A 4 13.85 -17.17 -29.63
CA PRO A 4 15.07 -16.40 -29.47
C PRO A 4 15.51 -16.43 -28.00
N ARG A 5 16.79 -16.73 -27.77
CA ARG A 5 17.41 -16.70 -26.44
C ARG A 5 17.48 -15.24 -26.00
N ARG A 6 17.04 -14.95 -24.77
CA ARG A 6 17.20 -13.60 -24.17
C ARG A 6 18.69 -13.27 -24.21
N SER A 7 19.05 -12.12 -24.79
CA SER A 7 20.45 -11.71 -24.86
C SER A 7 21.04 -11.68 -23.46
N SER A 8 22.17 -12.35 -23.29
CA SER A 8 22.97 -12.29 -22.07
C SER A 8 23.81 -11.02 -22.05
N ASP A 9 23.16 -9.89 -22.33
CA ASP A 9 23.74 -8.55 -22.30
C ASP A 9 23.30 -7.87 -20.99
N TRP A 10 23.79 -8.46 -19.89
CA TRP A 10 23.78 -7.84 -18.56
C TRP A 10 25.22 -7.45 -18.21
N GLY A 11 25.88 -6.75 -19.13
CA GLY A 11 27.32 -6.46 -19.10
C GLY A 11 27.76 -5.46 -18.02
N PHE A 12 28.90 -5.77 -17.39
CA PHE A 12 29.68 -4.94 -16.46
C PHE A 12 31.16 -4.98 -16.94
N PRO A 13 31.97 -3.89 -16.93
CA PRO A 13 31.82 -2.60 -16.25
C PRO A 13 30.73 -1.68 -16.83
N ARG A 14 30.01 -1.02 -15.91
CA ARG A 14 28.81 -0.22 -16.15
C ARG A 14 29.18 1.17 -16.70
N TRP A 15 29.62 1.22 -17.96
CA TRP A 15 29.53 2.31 -18.96
C TRP A 15 30.58 1.99 -20.03
N ARG A 16 30.14 1.36 -21.12
CA ARG A 16 30.88 1.35 -22.39
C ARG A 16 30.24 2.42 -23.28
N ASP A 17 31.07 3.09 -24.07
CA ASP A 17 30.72 4.25 -24.86
C ASP A 17 29.46 4.04 -25.71
N TYR A 18 28.61 5.08 -25.74
CA TYR A 18 27.34 5.11 -26.46
C TYR A 18 27.48 4.89 -27.97
N ASP A 19 28.70 4.86 -28.52
CA ASP A 19 29.00 4.82 -29.95
C ASP A 19 29.12 3.40 -30.56
N GLY A 20 28.78 2.34 -29.82
CA GLY A 20 29.02 0.97 -30.26
C GLY A 20 27.83 0.20 -30.83
N ALA A 21 26.60 0.65 -30.64
CA ALA A 21 25.40 -0.08 -31.05
C ALA A 21 24.47 0.84 -31.82
N GLY A 22 24.87 1.15 -33.06
CA GLY A 22 23.96 1.68 -34.06
C GLY A 22 22.81 0.68 -34.25
N LYS A 23 21.77 0.82 -33.42
CA LYS A 23 20.50 0.12 -33.59
C LYS A 23 20.00 0.58 -34.95
N THR A 24 20.09 -0.31 -35.93
CA THR A 24 19.52 -0.05 -37.25
C THR A 24 18.08 0.38 -37.03
N PRO A 25 17.63 1.51 -37.60
CA PRO A 25 16.27 1.97 -37.38
C PRO A 25 15.31 0.85 -37.79
N GLU A 26 14.67 0.25 -36.79
CA GLU A 26 13.66 -0.79 -37.02
C GLU A 26 12.58 -0.16 -37.88
N ALA A 27 12.25 -0.82 -39.01
CA ALA A 27 11.23 -0.33 -39.92
C ALA A 27 9.93 -0.11 -39.14
N GLN A 28 9.49 1.16 -39.03
CA GLN A 28 8.27 1.51 -38.32
C GLN A 28 7.11 0.78 -38.98
N ARG A 29 6.33 0.03 -38.19
CA ARG A 29 5.11 -0.62 -38.67
C ARG A 29 4.14 0.42 -39.16
N LEU A 30 3.40 0.12 -40.21
CA LEU A 30 2.30 0.96 -40.68
C LEU A 30 1.08 0.77 -39.78
N CYS A 31 0.21 1.77 -39.74
CA CYS A 31 -1.07 1.71 -39.03
C CYS A 31 -1.95 0.60 -39.61
N ASP A 32 -2.51 -0.25 -38.75
CA ASP A 32 -3.43 -1.36 -39.11
C ASP A 32 -4.82 -0.89 -39.57
N ARG A 33 -5.02 0.42 -39.77
CA ARG A 33 -6.31 0.94 -40.24
C ARG A 33 -6.31 1.00 -41.75
N GLU A 34 -7.37 0.48 -42.36
CA GLU A 34 -7.62 0.49 -43.79
C GLU A 34 -7.35 1.88 -44.39
N GLY A 35 -6.45 1.95 -45.38
CA GLY A 35 -6.09 3.19 -46.07
C GLY A 35 -5.18 4.17 -45.31
N CYS A 36 -4.68 3.81 -44.12
CA CYS A 36 -3.77 4.66 -43.35
C CYS A 36 -2.30 4.29 -43.60
N THR A 37 -1.48 5.27 -44.01
CA THR A 37 -0.02 5.10 -44.23
C THR A 37 0.84 5.68 -43.11
N ASN A 38 0.21 6.19 -42.03
CA ASN A 38 0.92 6.72 -40.88
C ASN A 38 1.60 5.61 -40.05
N PRO A 39 2.63 5.93 -39.26
CA PRO A 39 3.30 4.95 -38.41
C PRO A 39 2.37 4.43 -37.30
N GLY A 40 2.33 3.11 -37.14
CA GLY A 40 1.54 2.36 -36.16
C GLY A 40 2.25 2.18 -34.82
N ASN A 41 2.53 3.29 -34.11
CA ASN A 41 3.30 3.27 -32.87
C ASN A 41 2.45 3.00 -31.60
N CYS A 42 1.12 2.99 -31.72
CA CYS A 42 0.21 2.86 -30.58
C CYS A 42 -0.45 1.48 -30.56
N PRO A 43 -0.04 0.57 -29.65
CA PRO A 43 -0.65 -0.74 -29.55
C PRO A 43 -1.99 -0.70 -28.80
N ALA A 44 -3.06 -1.20 -29.43
CA ALA A 44 -4.40 -1.31 -28.86
C ALA A 44 -4.81 -2.78 -28.66
N PRO A 45 -5.48 -3.16 -27.56
CA PRO A 45 -5.92 -4.54 -27.32
C PRO A 45 -6.95 -4.97 -28.38
N LYS A 46 -6.97 -6.23 -28.83
CA LYS A 46 -8.06 -6.71 -29.73
C LYS A 46 -9.29 -7.21 -28.99
N ALA A 47 -9.08 -7.77 -27.78
CA ALA A 47 -10.11 -8.30 -26.91
C ALA A 47 -9.66 -8.14 -25.44
N PRO A 48 -10.60 -8.08 -24.47
CA PRO A 48 -10.25 -8.11 -23.06
C PRO A 48 -9.39 -9.34 -22.74
N ASN A 49 -8.28 -9.14 -22.03
CA ASN A 49 -7.38 -10.20 -21.54
C ASN A 49 -6.79 -11.15 -22.61
N ARG A 50 -6.73 -10.73 -23.88
CA ARG A 50 -5.99 -11.45 -24.93
C ARG A 50 -4.66 -10.75 -25.25
N PRO A 51 -3.60 -11.51 -25.61
CA PRO A 51 -2.29 -10.94 -25.93
C PRO A 51 -2.27 -10.23 -27.30
N ASP A 52 -3.26 -10.48 -28.15
CA ASP A 52 -3.33 -9.92 -29.49
C ASP A 52 -3.60 -8.41 -29.47
N ARG A 53 -2.85 -7.66 -30.28
CA ARG A 53 -2.90 -6.20 -30.37
C ARG A 53 -2.98 -5.70 -31.80
N TRP A 54 -3.74 -4.62 -32.02
CA TRP A 54 -3.67 -3.76 -33.20
C TRP A 54 -2.59 -2.69 -33.00
N TYR A 55 -2.02 -2.17 -34.09
CA TYR A 55 -1.03 -1.09 -34.10
C TYR A 55 -1.58 0.09 -34.88
N PHE A 56 -2.01 1.13 -34.16
CA PHE A 56 -2.59 2.33 -34.76
C PHE A 56 -1.63 3.52 -34.71
N CYS A 57 -1.88 4.53 -35.54
CA CYS A 57 -1.34 5.87 -35.32
C CYS A 57 -2.10 6.57 -34.18
N GLU A 58 -1.58 7.68 -33.68
CA GLU A 58 -2.17 8.41 -32.54
C GLU A 58 -3.64 8.78 -32.76
N ALA A 59 -4.00 9.26 -33.96
CA ALA A 59 -5.37 9.63 -34.29
C ALA A 59 -6.33 8.43 -34.20
N HIS A 60 -5.95 7.29 -34.78
CA HIS A 60 -6.78 6.10 -34.79
C HIS A 60 -6.79 5.36 -33.45
N ALA A 61 -5.70 5.43 -32.67
CA ALA A 61 -5.68 4.94 -31.31
C ALA A 61 -6.67 5.72 -30.42
N ALA A 62 -6.77 7.04 -30.61
CA ALA A 62 -7.74 7.86 -29.88
C ALA A 62 -9.19 7.52 -30.25
N GLU A 63 -9.50 7.30 -31.53
CA GLU A 63 -10.82 6.81 -31.96
C GLU A 63 -11.15 5.44 -31.40
N TYR A 64 -10.17 4.53 -31.43
CA TYR A 64 -10.31 3.18 -30.89
C TYR A 64 -10.62 3.20 -29.39
N ASN A 65 -9.85 3.98 -28.62
CA ASN A 65 -10.02 4.09 -27.16
C ASN A 65 -11.38 4.70 -26.78
N LYS A 66 -11.91 5.63 -27.58
CA LYS A 66 -13.25 6.20 -27.38
C LYS A 66 -14.37 5.17 -27.56
N GLY A 67 -14.20 4.22 -28.48
CA GLY A 67 -15.15 3.13 -28.71
C GLY A 67 -14.92 1.89 -27.85
N TRP A 68 -13.84 1.85 -27.06
CA TRP A 68 -13.46 0.67 -26.31
C TRP A 68 -14.24 0.57 -25.00
N ASN A 69 -15.05 -0.48 -24.87
CA ASN A 69 -15.67 -0.85 -23.60
C ASN A 69 -15.05 -2.18 -23.12
N TYR A 70 -14.24 -2.12 -22.06
CA TYR A 70 -13.58 -3.31 -21.48
C TYR A 70 -14.59 -4.39 -21.05
N PHE A 71 -15.79 -3.98 -20.61
CA PHE A 71 -16.85 -4.89 -20.15
C PHE A 71 -17.85 -5.27 -21.24
N GLY A 72 -17.77 -4.65 -22.43
CA GLY A 72 -18.75 -4.88 -23.50
C GLY A 72 -18.71 -6.30 -24.11
N ALA A 73 -17.63 -7.04 -23.88
CA ALA A 73 -17.44 -8.41 -24.35
C ALA A 73 -17.23 -9.42 -23.20
N LEU A 74 -17.35 -8.97 -21.96
CA LEU A 74 -17.24 -9.81 -20.77
C LEU A 74 -18.67 -10.23 -20.39
N SER A 75 -18.91 -11.53 -20.22
CA SER A 75 -20.22 -11.96 -19.70
C SER A 75 -20.39 -11.45 -18.27
N GLU A 76 -21.64 -11.29 -17.82
CA GLU A 76 -21.92 -10.89 -16.42
C GLU A 76 -21.25 -11.83 -15.41
N GLU A 77 -21.15 -13.12 -15.77
CA GLU A 77 -20.48 -14.16 -14.99
C GLU A 77 -18.95 -13.95 -14.90
N GLU A 78 -18.30 -13.61 -16.01
CA GLU A 78 -16.86 -13.33 -16.06
C GLU A 78 -16.49 -12.02 -15.35
N ALA A 79 -17.38 -11.02 -15.38
CA ALA A 79 -17.22 -9.78 -14.60
C ALA A 79 -17.28 -10.06 -13.09
N ALA A 80 -18.25 -10.85 -12.65
CA ALA A 80 -18.40 -11.26 -11.25
C ALA A 80 -17.22 -12.10 -10.74
N GLU A 81 -16.66 -12.99 -11.57
CA GLU A 81 -15.49 -13.77 -11.20
C GLU A 81 -14.25 -12.88 -10.98
N GLN A 82 -14.10 -11.85 -11.81
CA GLN A 82 -13.00 -10.90 -11.71
C GLN A 82 -13.14 -9.98 -10.49
N GLU A 83 -14.34 -9.47 -10.22
CA GLU A 83 -14.64 -8.75 -8.98
C GLU A 83 -14.36 -9.63 -7.75
N ALA A 84 -14.77 -10.90 -7.77
CA ALA A 84 -14.49 -11.84 -6.68
C ALA A 84 -12.98 -12.09 -6.52
N LYS A 85 -12.21 -12.12 -7.62
CA LYS A 85 -10.76 -12.27 -7.60
C LYS A 85 -10.05 -11.02 -7.07
N GLU A 86 -10.51 -9.83 -7.46
CA GLU A 86 -10.03 -8.56 -6.92
C GLU A 86 -10.38 -8.42 -5.44
N GLN A 87 -11.59 -8.76 -5.01
CA GLN A 87 -11.98 -8.79 -3.60
C GLN A 87 -11.11 -9.76 -2.78
N ARG A 88 -10.80 -10.94 -3.32
CA ARG A 88 -9.85 -11.89 -2.70
C ARG A 88 -8.44 -11.29 -2.59
N GLY A 89 -7.97 -10.58 -3.62
CA GLY A 89 -6.72 -9.83 -3.60
C GLY A 89 -6.72 -8.72 -2.55
N GLN A 90 -7.76 -7.88 -2.53
CA GLN A 90 -7.95 -6.82 -1.55
C GLN A 90 -7.98 -7.36 -0.11
N ARG A 91 -8.60 -8.52 0.13
CA ARG A 91 -8.58 -9.18 1.45
C ARG A 91 -7.17 -9.60 1.87
N SER A 92 -6.32 -9.98 0.92
CA SER A 92 -4.90 -10.25 1.15
C SER A 92 -4.14 -8.97 1.51
N TYR A 93 -4.39 -7.86 0.79
CA TYR A 93 -3.82 -6.54 1.10
C TYR A 93 -4.30 -5.98 2.44
N GLN A 94 -5.58 -6.19 2.80
CA GLN A 94 -6.12 -5.79 4.11
C GLN A 94 -5.48 -6.58 5.26
N ARG A 95 -5.17 -7.87 5.06
CA ARG A 95 -4.42 -8.67 6.05
C ARG A 95 -2.96 -8.24 6.18
N ALA A 96 -2.38 -7.62 5.15
CA ALA A 96 -1.05 -7.05 5.20
C ALA A 96 -0.99 -5.70 5.97
N ARG A 97 -2.13 -5.16 6.45
CA ARG A 97 -2.14 -4.04 7.43
C ARG A 97 -1.42 -4.37 8.74
N HIS A 98 -1.15 -5.63 9.03
CA HIS A 98 -0.31 -6.01 10.18
C HIS A 98 1.20 -5.81 9.91
N TRP A 99 1.59 -5.69 8.64
CA TRP A 99 2.94 -5.27 8.20
C TRP A 99 2.97 -3.78 7.83
N ASP A 100 2.07 -2.99 8.43
CA ASP A 100 2.10 -1.53 8.27
C ASP A 100 3.46 -1.02 8.77
N TRP A 101 4.28 -0.55 7.83
CA TRP A 101 5.56 0.10 8.11
C TRP A 101 5.27 1.54 8.57
N GLY A 102 4.53 1.71 9.68
CA GLY A 102 4.15 3.06 10.09
C GLY A 102 3.20 3.23 11.27
N ASP A 103 3.33 2.46 12.36
CA ASP A 103 2.81 2.90 13.66
C ASP A 103 3.89 3.70 14.43
N GLY A 104 4.34 4.84 13.88
CA GLY A 104 5.25 5.76 14.57
C GLY A 104 6.71 5.74 14.09
N ASP A 105 7.47 6.74 14.53
CA ASP A 105 8.90 7.00 14.26
C ASP A 105 9.87 5.89 14.73
N GLY A 106 9.36 4.75 15.18
CA GLY A 106 10.13 3.66 15.77
C GLY A 106 10.62 3.95 17.19
N SER A 107 10.25 5.07 17.81
CA SER A 107 10.72 5.46 19.15
C SER A 107 10.00 4.74 20.29
N ARG A 108 8.82 4.13 20.02
CA ARG A 108 7.99 3.49 21.05
C ARG A 108 7.68 2.03 20.73
N SER A 109 7.66 1.20 21.77
CA SER A 109 7.27 -0.20 21.65
C SER A 109 5.77 -0.37 21.40
N ARG A 110 5.35 -1.54 20.88
CA ARG A 110 3.93 -1.84 20.61
C ARG A 110 3.05 -1.67 21.86
N ALA A 111 3.55 -2.09 23.02
CA ALA A 111 2.85 -1.96 24.30
C ALA A 111 2.63 -0.49 24.71
N GLU A 112 3.56 0.41 24.38
CA GLU A 112 3.39 1.85 24.61
C GLU A 112 2.30 2.43 23.70
N LEU A 113 2.26 2.02 22.43
CA LEU A 113 1.24 2.48 21.49
C LEU A 113 -0.16 1.99 21.88
N ASP A 114 -0.27 0.74 22.35
CA ASP A 114 -1.53 0.21 22.88
C ASP A 114 -1.98 1.01 24.13
N ALA A 115 -1.05 1.38 25.02
CA ALA A 115 -1.33 2.19 26.19
C ALA A 115 -1.75 3.64 25.85
N LEU A 116 -1.12 4.27 24.86
CA LEU A 116 -1.51 5.60 24.37
C LEU A 116 -2.89 5.57 23.71
N ARG A 117 -3.19 4.53 22.92
CA ARG A 117 -4.52 4.33 22.34
C ARG A 117 -5.61 4.16 23.40
N LEU A 118 -5.31 3.50 24.52
CA LEU A 118 -6.24 3.40 25.65
C LEU A 118 -6.60 4.78 26.22
N PHE A 119 -5.62 5.69 26.27
CA PHE A 119 -5.82 7.07 26.74
C PHE A 119 -6.32 8.03 25.66
N GLU A 120 -6.56 7.54 24.44
CA GLU A 120 -6.91 8.35 23.25
C GLU A 120 -5.88 9.46 22.98
N LEU A 121 -4.60 9.13 23.19
CA LEU A 121 -3.47 10.03 22.96
C LEU A 121 -2.73 9.67 21.68
N ASP A 122 -2.13 10.69 21.07
CA ASP A 122 -1.24 10.55 19.94
C ASP A 122 0.06 9.81 20.33
N PRO A 123 0.69 9.02 19.43
CA PRO A 123 2.01 8.43 19.64
C PRO A 123 3.07 9.41 20.15
N ASP A 124 2.99 10.67 19.74
CA ASP A 124 3.95 11.72 20.10
C ASP A 124 3.58 12.48 21.40
N ALA A 125 2.55 12.02 22.12
CA ALA A 125 2.09 12.67 23.35
C ALA A 125 3.20 12.77 24.42
N ASP A 126 3.30 13.95 25.03
CA ASP A 126 4.26 14.25 26.08
C ASP A 126 3.87 13.62 27.43
N GLU A 127 4.82 13.60 28.37
CA GLU A 127 4.56 13.04 29.70
C GLU A 127 3.47 13.80 30.47
N ALA A 128 3.31 15.10 30.21
CA ALA A 128 2.31 15.91 30.86
C ALA A 128 0.89 15.48 30.43
N ALA A 129 0.67 15.25 29.14
CA ALA A 129 -0.57 14.73 28.58
C ALA A 129 -0.87 13.32 29.10
N ILE A 130 0.13 12.43 29.15
CA ILE A 130 -0.04 11.07 29.70
C ILE A 130 -0.49 11.13 31.16
N LYS A 131 0.18 11.93 32.00
CA LYS A 131 -0.18 12.09 33.41
C LYS A 131 -1.57 12.74 33.58
N ALA A 132 -1.93 13.67 32.70
CA ALA A 132 -3.25 14.30 32.73
C ALA A 132 -4.37 13.32 32.34
N ALA A 133 -4.16 12.53 31.29
CA ALA A 133 -5.11 11.52 30.81
C ALA A 133 -5.32 10.41 31.85
N HIS A 134 -4.24 9.92 32.48
CA HIS A 134 -4.33 8.96 33.58
C HIS A 134 -5.16 9.51 34.75
N ARG A 135 -4.89 10.74 35.20
CA ARG A 135 -5.67 11.37 36.28
C ARG A 135 -7.14 11.55 35.90
N ARG A 136 -7.44 11.88 34.64
CA ARG A 136 -8.81 12.02 34.14
C ARG A 136 -9.54 10.68 34.18
N MET A 137 -8.97 9.65 33.56
CA MET A 137 -9.55 8.31 33.50
C MET A 137 -9.66 7.66 34.88
N ALA A 138 -8.71 7.91 35.78
CA ALA A 138 -8.75 7.42 37.16
C ALA A 138 -9.86 8.07 37.99
N LYS A 139 -10.13 9.38 37.78
CA LYS A 139 -11.26 10.06 38.42
C LYS A 139 -12.58 9.57 37.88
N GLU A 140 -12.71 9.45 36.56
CA GLU A 140 -13.93 8.98 35.91
C GLU A 140 -14.30 7.56 36.29
N ASN A 141 -13.33 6.68 36.52
CA ASN A 141 -13.56 5.27 36.84
C ASN A 141 -13.26 4.94 38.32
N HIS A 142 -13.21 5.94 39.20
CA HIS A 142 -12.82 5.74 40.60
C HIS A 142 -13.83 4.82 41.32
N PRO A 143 -13.38 3.84 42.12
CA PRO A 143 -14.28 2.92 42.84
C PRO A 143 -15.25 3.64 43.79
N ASP A 144 -14.85 4.80 44.36
CA ASP A 144 -15.74 5.60 45.22
C ASP A 144 -16.90 6.26 44.47
N LEU A 145 -16.72 6.62 43.19
CA LEU A 145 -17.79 7.20 42.37
C LEU A 145 -18.66 6.12 41.72
N HIS A 146 -18.12 4.91 41.57
CA HIS A 146 -18.79 3.78 40.93
C HIS A 146 -18.76 2.51 41.80
N PRO A 147 -19.34 2.56 43.03
CA PRO A 147 -19.43 1.37 43.87
C PRO A 147 -20.25 0.28 43.18
N ASN A 148 -19.71 -0.95 43.15
CA ASN A 148 -20.30 -2.15 42.52
C ASN A 148 -20.36 -2.20 40.98
N ASN A 149 -19.67 -1.30 40.26
CA ASN A 149 -19.56 -1.41 38.80
C ASN A 149 -18.29 -2.16 38.37
N ALA A 150 -18.46 -3.41 37.89
CA ALA A 150 -17.35 -4.25 37.43
C ALA A 150 -16.61 -3.67 36.22
N GLU A 151 -17.31 -2.95 35.32
CA GLU A 151 -16.70 -2.36 34.12
C GLU A 151 -15.81 -1.16 34.49
N ALA A 152 -16.26 -0.32 35.43
CA ALA A 152 -15.46 0.80 35.93
C ALA A 152 -14.18 0.30 36.63
N ALA A 153 -14.29 -0.77 37.43
CA ALA A 153 -13.12 -1.40 38.06
C ALA A 153 -12.12 -1.95 37.03
N GLN A 154 -12.60 -2.60 35.96
CA GLN A 154 -11.74 -3.08 34.87
C GLN A 154 -11.06 -1.92 34.13
N ARG A 155 -11.79 -0.84 33.82
CA ARG A 155 -11.22 0.35 33.19
C ARG A 155 -10.18 1.03 34.07
N PHE A 156 -10.43 1.11 35.38
CA PHE A 156 -9.46 1.66 36.33
C PHE A 156 -8.18 0.82 36.39
N GLN A 157 -8.30 -0.50 36.46
CA GLN A 157 -7.15 -1.41 36.43
C GLN A 157 -6.37 -1.30 35.10
N ALA A 158 -7.07 -1.24 33.97
CA ALA A 158 -6.45 -1.04 32.66
C ALA A 158 -5.71 0.30 32.59
N ALA A 159 -6.27 1.38 33.15
CA ALA A 159 -5.63 2.68 33.23
C ALA A 159 -4.34 2.66 34.06
N GLN A 160 -4.32 1.95 35.21
CA GLN A 160 -3.11 1.81 36.01
C GLN A 160 -2.03 1.02 35.26
N ALA A 161 -2.39 -0.13 34.70
CA ALA A 161 -1.46 -0.97 33.93
C ALA A 161 -0.86 -0.22 32.72
N ALA A 162 -1.69 0.52 31.98
CA ALA A 162 -1.22 1.33 30.85
C ALA A 162 -0.24 2.44 31.29
N TYR A 163 -0.50 3.10 32.42
CA TYR A 163 0.40 4.12 32.95
C TYR A 163 1.74 3.54 33.41
N GLU A 164 1.75 2.35 34.03
CA GLU A 164 2.98 1.66 34.42
C GLU A 164 3.85 1.27 33.21
N VAL A 165 3.23 0.81 32.11
CA VAL A 165 3.94 0.52 30.85
C VAL A 165 4.60 1.79 30.30
N LEU A 166 3.86 2.91 30.25
CA LEU A 166 4.41 4.17 29.74
C LEU A 166 5.53 4.72 30.62
N LYS A 167 5.38 4.62 31.95
CA LYS A 167 6.40 5.06 32.91
C LYS A 167 7.68 4.23 32.78
N SER A 168 7.57 2.89 32.80
CA SER A 168 8.73 1.99 32.67
C SER A 168 9.43 2.14 31.31
N ALA A 169 8.68 2.41 30.24
CA ALA A 169 9.26 2.69 28.93
C ALA A 169 10.00 4.04 28.89
N ALA A 170 9.47 5.09 29.52
CA ALA A 170 10.16 6.38 29.63
C ALA A 170 11.48 6.25 30.42
N GLU A 171 11.49 5.49 31.52
CA GLU A 171 12.69 5.21 32.32
C GLU A 171 13.76 4.46 31.49
N ARG A 172 13.36 3.42 30.73
CA ARG A 172 14.28 2.69 29.84
C ARG A 172 14.89 3.57 28.76
N ARG A 173 14.10 4.47 28.15
CA ARG A 173 14.60 5.43 27.15
C ARG A 173 15.58 6.41 27.77
N ALA A 174 15.28 6.93 28.97
CA ALA A 174 16.17 7.83 29.69
C ALA A 174 17.53 7.20 30.03
N GLU A 175 17.56 5.90 30.31
CA GLU A 175 18.80 5.17 30.56
C GLU A 175 19.62 4.94 29.28
N GLN A 176 18.97 4.61 28.17
CA GLN A 176 19.63 4.41 26.87
C GLN A 176 20.32 5.68 26.33
N HIS A 177 19.79 6.86 26.64
CA HIS A 177 20.38 8.14 26.21
C HIS A 177 21.59 8.62 27.03
N LYS A 178 21.93 7.95 28.13
CA LYS A 178 23.06 8.32 29.01
C LYS A 178 24.37 7.60 28.68
N GLY A 179 24.34 6.55 27.83
CA GLY A 179 25.51 5.79 27.39
C GLY A 179 26.03 6.25 26.05
#